data_AF-A0A5J9WE68-F1
#
_entry.id   AF-A0A5J9WE68-F1
#
_cell.length_a   1.000
_cell.length_b   1.000
_cell.length_c   1.000
_cell.angle_alpha   90.00
_cell.angle_beta   90.00
_cell.angle_gamma   90.00
#
_symmetry.space_group_name_H-M   'P 1'
#
loop_
_entity.id
_entity.type
_entity.pdbx_description
1 polymer ?
#
loop_
_entity_poly.entity_id
_entity_poly.type
_entity_poly.pdbx_seq_one_letter_code
_entity_poly.pdbx_strand_id
1 'polypeptide(L)'
;MIAAGSDVFWSGGSPCDQVYEVTCTGATNQGVPHPCTGRSVTVKIVDLCPSPACRGTIDLSQEAFAVIADPNAGKVNIEYRQIG
;
A
#
# COMPACT_ATOMS: atom_id res chain seq x y z
N MET A 1 -3.41 5.79 9.54
CA MET A 1 -2.33 4.77 9.55
C MET A 1 -1.16 5.29 8.73
N ILE A 2 -0.06 4.56 8.62
CA ILE A 2 1.15 5.01 7.91
C ILE A 2 1.52 4.03 6.78
N ALA A 3 2.33 4.54 5.85
CA ALA A 3 2.92 3.75 4.79
C ALA A 3 4.28 4.34 4.36
N ALA A 4 5.09 3.51 3.70
CA ALA A 4 6.30 3.94 3.03
C ALA A 4 6.09 3.95 1.50
N GLY A 5 6.72 4.90 0.82
CA GLY A 5 6.75 4.95 -0.64
C GLY A 5 7.90 4.11 -1.18
N SER A 6 7.66 3.30 -2.21
CA SER A 6 8.76 2.66 -2.96
C SER A 6 9.52 3.67 -3.83
N ASP A 7 10.69 3.30 -4.35
CA ASP A 7 11.48 4.15 -5.26
C ASP A 7 10.68 4.69 -6.45
N VAL A 8 9.77 3.88 -7.03
CA VAL A 8 8.94 4.30 -8.17
C VAL A 8 7.85 5.31 -7.80
N PHE A 9 7.47 5.35 -6.52
CA PHE A 9 6.46 6.25 -5.99
C PHE A 9 7.07 7.50 -5.36
N TRP A 10 8.25 7.36 -4.74
CA TRP A 10 8.87 8.37 -3.88
C TRP A 10 9.13 9.71 -4.56
N SER A 11 9.39 9.74 -5.88
CA SER A 11 9.50 10.98 -6.67
C SER A 11 10.31 12.10 -5.97
N GLY A 12 11.48 11.75 -5.43
CA GLY A 12 12.35 12.70 -4.72
C GLY A 12 11.81 13.20 -3.37
N GLY A 13 10.92 12.43 -2.72
CA GLY A 13 10.30 12.79 -1.45
C GLY A 13 8.99 13.54 -1.57
N SER A 14 8.51 13.82 -2.79
CA SER A 14 7.25 14.54 -3.02
C SER A 14 6.06 13.97 -2.23
N PRO A 15 5.82 12.64 -2.19
CA PRO A 15 4.70 12.08 -1.45
C PRO A 15 4.83 12.12 0.07
N CYS A 16 6.00 12.44 0.62
CA CYS A 16 6.19 12.49 2.07
C CYS A 16 5.22 13.50 2.70
N ASP A 17 4.68 13.15 3.87
CA ASP A 17 3.62 13.86 4.58
C ASP A 17 2.25 13.94 3.87
N GLN A 18 2.13 13.49 2.62
CA GLN A 18 0.85 13.44 1.93
C GLN A 18 -0.01 12.26 2.42
N VAL A 19 -1.32 12.42 2.29
CA VAL A 19 -2.32 11.45 2.72
C VAL A 19 -2.98 10.82 1.50
N TYR A 20 -3.08 9.49 1.50
CA TYR A 20 -3.70 8.71 0.43
C TYR A 20 -4.79 7.81 0.98
N GLU A 21 -5.86 7.67 0.22
CA GLU A 21 -6.80 6.57 0.37
C GLU A 21 -6.40 5.44 -0.57
N VAL A 22 -6.31 4.22 -0.02
CA VAL A 22 -5.83 3.02 -0.70
C VAL A 22 -6.90 1.94 -0.62
N THR A 23 -7.14 1.26 -1.74
CA THR A 23 -8.13 0.18 -1.86
C THR A 23 -7.52 -1.03 -2.56
N CYS A 24 -7.77 -2.23 -2.05
CA CYS A 24 -7.38 -3.48 -2.72
C CYS A 24 -8.29 -3.75 -3.93
N THR A 25 -7.70 -4.08 -5.08
CA THR A 25 -8.42 -4.40 -6.32
C THR A 25 -8.23 -5.82 -6.81
N GLY A 26 -7.29 -6.58 -6.25
CA GLY A 26 -7.17 -8.01 -6.54
C GLY A 26 -5.89 -8.67 -6.05
N ALA A 27 -5.79 -9.97 -6.30
CA ALA A 27 -4.63 -10.78 -5.96
C ALA A 27 -3.43 -10.54 -6.88
N THR A 28 -2.23 -10.78 -6.35
CA THR A 28 -0.99 -10.87 -7.14
C THR A 28 -0.40 -12.28 -7.17
N ASN A 29 -0.95 -13.21 -6.39
CA ASN A 29 -0.49 -14.58 -6.29
C ASN A 29 -1.66 -15.57 -6.16
N GLN A 30 -1.36 -16.86 -6.33
CA GLN A 30 -2.35 -17.94 -6.29
C GLN A 30 -2.63 -18.48 -4.87
N GLY A 31 -1.84 -18.10 -3.86
CA GLY A 31 -2.00 -18.58 -2.49
C GLY A 31 -3.24 -17.99 -1.80
N VAL A 32 -3.58 -16.75 -2.13
CA VAL A 32 -4.79 -16.06 -1.64
C VAL A 32 -5.54 -15.46 -2.83
N PRO A 33 -6.47 -16.21 -3.46
CA PRO A 33 -7.11 -15.79 -4.71
C PRO A 33 -8.11 -14.62 -4.55
N HIS A 34 -8.65 -14.42 -3.35
CA HIS A 34 -9.60 -13.34 -3.03
C HIS A 34 -9.13 -12.57 -1.78
N PRO A 35 -8.06 -11.77 -1.88
CA PRO A 35 -7.44 -11.18 -0.70
C PRO A 35 -8.20 -9.95 -0.21
N CYS A 36 -8.96 -9.25 -1.07
CA CYS A 36 -9.54 -7.96 -0.74
C CYS A 36 -10.72 -8.08 0.24
N THR A 37 -10.78 -7.18 1.21
CA THR A 37 -11.88 -7.09 2.19
C THR A 37 -13.07 -6.26 1.70
N GLY A 38 -12.91 -5.54 0.58
CA GLY A 38 -13.88 -4.57 0.07
C GLY A 38 -13.86 -3.20 0.78
N ARG A 39 -12.85 -2.96 1.63
CA ARG A 39 -12.67 -1.70 2.36
C ARG A 39 -11.51 -0.89 1.80
N SER A 40 -11.51 0.40 2.13
CA SER A 40 -10.42 1.34 1.85
C SER A 40 -9.76 1.79 3.16
N VAL A 41 -8.52 2.24 3.06
CA VAL A 41 -7.73 2.73 4.20
C VAL A 41 -7.07 4.06 3.88
N THR A 42 -7.10 4.99 4.84
CA THR A 42 -6.35 6.25 4.76
C THR A 42 -4.99 6.13 5.45
N VAL A 43 -3.93 6.40 4.70
CA VAL A 43 -2.54 6.35 5.17
C VAL A 43 -1.81 7.65 4.88
N LYS A 44 -0.90 8.02 5.78
CA LYS A 44 0.09 9.08 5.56
C LYS A 44 1.41 8.45 5.13
N ILE A 45 2.05 8.98 4.10
CA ILE A 45 3.39 8.54 3.71
C ILE A 45 4.40 9.20 4.64
N VAL A 46 5.21 8.40 5.33
CA VAL A 46 6.16 8.88 6.35
C VAL A 46 7.58 8.38 6.16
N ASP A 47 7.80 7.48 5.18
CA ASP A 47 9.10 6.86 4.96
C ASP A 47 9.31 6.48 3.48
N LEU A 48 10.58 6.28 3.12
CA LEU A 48 11.01 5.66 1.87
C LEU A 48 11.32 4.19 2.13
N CYS A 49 10.76 3.30 1.33
CA CYS A 49 11.16 1.92 1.29
C CYS A 49 11.94 1.63 0.00
N PRO A 50 13.28 1.57 0.06
CA PRO A 50 14.11 1.39 -1.12
C PRO A 50 14.12 -0.05 -1.62
N SER A 51 14.50 -0.24 -2.89
CA SER A 51 14.84 -1.54 -3.45
C SER A 51 16.06 -2.15 -2.71
N PRO A 52 16.10 -3.48 -2.46
CA PRO A 52 15.14 -4.50 -2.88
C PRO A 52 14.03 -4.79 -1.86
N ALA A 53 13.95 -4.02 -0.77
CA ALA A 53 13.03 -4.26 0.34
C ALA A 53 11.57 -4.14 -0.13
N CYS A 54 11.25 -3.05 -0.83
CA CYS A 54 9.92 -2.89 -1.41
C CYS A 54 9.82 -3.33 -2.85
N ARG A 55 8.84 -4.20 -3.11
CA ARG A 55 8.52 -4.75 -4.43
C ARG A 55 7.17 -4.26 -4.97
N GLY A 56 6.49 -3.39 -4.22
CA GLY A 56 5.21 -2.76 -4.57
C GLY A 56 5.36 -1.25 -4.73
N THR A 57 4.23 -0.55 -4.95
CA THR A 57 4.20 0.91 -5.11
C THR A 57 4.21 1.63 -3.75
N ILE A 58 3.36 1.18 -2.84
CA ILE A 58 3.19 1.70 -1.48
C ILE A 58 3.29 0.50 -0.52
N ASP A 59 4.10 0.63 0.52
CA ASP A 59 4.27 -0.37 1.57
C ASP A 59 3.46 0.04 2.80
N LEU A 60 2.31 -0.60 2.98
CA LEU A 60 1.38 -0.29 4.06
C LEU A 60 1.89 -0.87 5.37
N SER A 61 1.68 -0.17 6.49
CA SER A 61 1.83 -0.81 7.81
C SER A 61 0.94 -2.05 7.89
N GLN A 62 1.31 -3.02 8.73
CA GLN A 62 0.56 -4.27 8.87
C GLN A 62 -0.92 -4.02 9.20
N GLU A 63 -1.20 -3.03 10.05
CA GLU A 63 -2.55 -2.63 10.42
C GLU A 63 -3.31 -2.06 9.23
N ALA A 64 -2.68 -1.21 8.40
CA ALA A 64 -3.29 -0.66 7.20
C ALA A 64 -3.57 -1.72 6.15
N PHE A 65 -2.62 -2.63 5.93
CA PHE A 65 -2.79 -3.73 5.00
C PHE A 65 -3.98 -4.61 5.39
N ALA A 66 -4.08 -4.97 6.68
CA ALA A 66 -5.16 -5.79 7.22
C ALA A 66 -6.56 -5.16 7.08
N VAL A 67 -6.65 -3.83 6.91
CA VAL A 67 -7.93 -3.18 6.61
C VAL A 67 -8.42 -3.54 5.21
N ILE A 68 -7.54 -3.56 4.22
CA ILE A 68 -7.91 -3.69 2.80
C ILE A 68 -7.76 -5.11 2.26
N ALA A 69 -6.91 -5.95 2.87
CA ALA A 69 -6.60 -7.27 2.38
C ALA A 69 -6.21 -8.28 3.48
N ASP A 70 -6.36 -9.58 3.20
CA ASP A 70 -5.81 -10.68 4.00
C ASP A 70 -4.27 -10.57 4.09
N PRO A 71 -3.69 -10.40 5.30
CA PRO A 71 -2.25 -10.30 5.50
C PRO A 71 -1.44 -11.47 4.92
N ASN A 72 -2.04 -12.66 4.80
CA ASN A 72 -1.38 -13.83 4.21
C ASN A 72 -1.12 -13.67 2.70
N ALA A 73 -1.80 -12.74 2.04
CA ALA A 73 -1.57 -12.46 0.63
C ALA A 73 -0.20 -11.83 0.40
N GLY A 74 0.33 -11.06 1.36
CA GLY A 74 1.61 -10.36 1.34
C GLY A 74 1.75 -9.24 0.30
N LYS A 75 1.07 -9.34 -0.84
CA LYS A 75 1.03 -8.32 -1.90
C LYS A 75 -0.30 -8.39 -2.65
N VAL A 76 -0.90 -7.23 -2.89
CA VAL A 76 -2.16 -7.09 -3.63
C VAL A 76 -2.06 -5.99 -4.68
N ASN A 77 -2.91 -6.05 -5.70
CA ASN A 77 -3.13 -4.91 -6.58
C ASN A 77 -3.95 -3.88 -5.81
N ILE A 78 -3.60 -2.61 -5.99
CA ILE A 78 -4.26 -1.49 -5.31
C ILE A 78 -4.62 -0.39 -6.31
N GLU A 79 -5.66 0.34 -5.97
CA GLU A 79 -5.88 1.71 -6.42
C GLU A 79 -5.61 2.65 -5.26
N TYR A 80 -5.08 3.83 -5.55
CA TYR A 80 -4.82 4.85 -4.55
C TYR A 80 -5.06 6.26 -5.12
N ARG A 81 -5.51 7.17 -4.26
CA ARG A 81 -5.68 8.58 -4.58
C ARG A 81 -5.22 9.46 -3.42
N GLN A 82 -4.56 10.56 -3.75
CA GLN A 82 -4.22 11.58 -2.75
C GLN A 82 -5.52 12.21 -2.24
N ILE A 83 -5.62 12.41 -0.93
CA ILE A 83 -6.71 13.13 -0.28
C ILE A 83 -6.10 14.34 0.42
N GLY A 84 -6.11 15.48 -0.29
CA GLY A 84 -5.51 16.73 0.13
C GLY A 84 -4.86 17.48 -1.02
#